data_AF-A0A846W5M5-F1
#
_entry.id   AF-A0A846W5M5-F1
#
_cell.length_a   1.000
_cell.length_b   1.000
_cell.length_c   1.000
_cell.angle_alpha   90.00
_cell.angle_beta   90.00
_cell.angle_gamma   90.00
#
_symmetry.space_group_name_H-M   'P 1'
#
loop_
_entity.id
_entity.type
_entity.pdbx_description
1 polymer ?
#
loop_
_entity_poly.entity_id
_entity_poly.type
_entity_poly.pdbx_seq_one_letter_code
_entity_poly.pdbx_strand_id
1 'polypeptide(L)'
;MIPLIGYARTDGAEGLVRFQADDVADAAQMGAAQLQEGRPEWAYAALVVDAFLRLPNGRTDALVIEAIDYGPQRRSIKMAVPYRPHASELGFAVYRPKFVGTSGFEEPDYDAIADAFFAGVDSHEQAAAVWNAHLVDESV
;
A
#
# COMPACT_ATOMS: atom_id res chain seq x y z
N MET A 1 11.77 0.11 -6.14
CA MET A 1 11.43 -1.14 -5.41
C MET A 1 10.88 -2.19 -6.38
N ILE A 2 10.95 -3.50 -6.08
CA ILE A 2 10.23 -4.54 -6.85
C ILE A 2 8.76 -4.58 -6.39
N PRO A 3 7.76 -4.45 -7.28
CA PRO A 3 6.35 -4.56 -6.91
C PRO A 3 6.03 -5.90 -6.25
N LEU A 4 5.12 -5.90 -5.28
CA LEU A 4 4.73 -7.11 -4.55
C LEU A 4 3.25 -7.12 -4.19
N ILE A 5 2.67 -8.33 -4.14
CA ILE A 5 1.37 -8.58 -3.52
C ILE A 5 1.58 -9.39 -2.26
N GLY A 6 1.12 -8.88 -1.12
CA GLY A 6 0.83 -9.69 0.06
C GLY A 6 -0.62 -10.17 -0.01
N TYR A 7 -0.91 -11.40 0.37
CA TYR A 7 -2.27 -11.93 0.36
C TYR A 7 -2.53 -12.81 1.58
N ALA A 8 -3.79 -12.84 2.00
CA ALA A 8 -4.33 -13.77 2.97
C ALA A 8 -5.38 -14.65 2.29
N ARG A 9 -5.32 -15.95 2.57
CA ARG A 9 -6.20 -16.96 1.99
C ARG A 9 -7.42 -17.21 2.85
N THR A 10 -8.44 -17.83 2.28
CA THR A 10 -9.68 -18.21 2.98
C THR A 10 -9.46 -19.25 4.10
N ASP A 11 -8.35 -19.98 4.06
CA ASP A 11 -7.92 -20.90 5.12
C ASP A 11 -7.03 -20.23 6.19
N GLY A 12 -6.82 -18.91 6.09
CA GLY A 12 -6.00 -18.12 6.99
C GLY A 12 -4.50 -18.14 6.67
N ALA A 13 -4.05 -18.88 5.66
CA ALA A 13 -2.64 -18.85 5.26
C ALA A 13 -2.28 -17.56 4.53
N GLU A 14 -1.09 -17.04 4.79
CA GLU A 14 -0.59 -15.81 4.17
C GLU A 14 0.54 -16.11 3.18
N GLY A 15 0.73 -15.21 2.22
CA GLY A 15 1.81 -15.34 1.26
C GLY A 15 2.16 -14.03 0.55
N LEU A 16 3.23 -14.10 -0.24
CA LEU A 16 3.76 -12.95 -0.96
C LEU A 16 4.20 -13.33 -2.37
N VAL A 17 3.84 -12.50 -3.34
CA VAL A 17 4.27 -12.60 -4.74
C VAL A 17 5.09 -11.36 -5.09
N ARG A 18 6.24 -11.54 -5.76
CA ARG A 18 7.05 -10.44 -6.29
C ARG A 18 6.98 -10.46 -7.81
N PHE A 19 6.89 -9.29 -8.42
CA PHE A 19 6.79 -9.13 -9.86
C PHE A 19 8.09 -8.59 -10.42
N GLN A 20 8.76 -9.37 -11.27
CA GLN A 20 9.99 -8.98 -11.94
C GLN A 20 9.75 -8.90 -13.43
N ALA A 21 10.18 -7.79 -14.03
CA ALA A 21 10.22 -7.54 -15.46
C ALA A 21 11.42 -6.62 -15.75
N ASP A 22 11.78 -6.50 -17.02
CA ASP A 22 12.89 -5.61 -17.44
C ASP A 22 12.55 -4.13 -17.21
N ASP A 23 11.26 -3.77 -17.31
CA ASP A 23 10.72 -2.46 -16.95
C ASP A 23 9.91 -2.55 -15.64
N VAL A 24 10.16 -1.62 -14.72
CA VAL A 24 9.41 -1.48 -13.46
C VAL A 24 7.93 -1.19 -13.72
N ALA A 25 7.62 -0.44 -14.79
CA ALA A 25 6.24 -0.15 -15.17
C ALA A 25 5.48 -1.44 -15.56
N ASP A 26 6.13 -2.32 -16.32
CA ASP A 26 5.55 -3.61 -16.72
C ASP A 26 5.33 -4.51 -15.49
N ALA A 27 6.31 -4.58 -14.57
CA ALA A 27 6.16 -5.34 -13.33
C ALA A 27 4.98 -4.82 -12.48
N ALA A 28 4.81 -3.49 -12.40
CA ALA A 28 3.69 -2.88 -11.69
C ALA A 28 2.35 -3.18 -12.38
N GLN A 29 2.31 -3.17 -13.71
CA GLN A 29 1.11 -3.51 -14.47
C GLN A 29 0.73 -4.98 -14.33
N MET A 30 1.70 -5.90 -14.32
CA MET A 30 1.47 -7.32 -14.03
C MET A 30 0.88 -7.52 -12.64
N GLY A 31 1.44 -6.85 -11.63
CA GLY A 31 0.91 -6.87 -10.27
C GLY A 31 -0.51 -6.32 -10.18
N ALA A 32 -0.78 -5.19 -10.84
CA ALA A 32 -2.11 -4.59 -10.89
C ALA A 32 -3.13 -5.53 -11.55
N ALA A 33 -2.78 -6.15 -12.69
CA ALA A 33 -3.64 -7.10 -13.36
C ALA A 33 -3.96 -8.31 -12.47
N GLN A 34 -2.95 -8.89 -11.81
CA GLN A 34 -3.15 -10.03 -10.91
C GLN A 34 -3.96 -9.66 -9.67
N LEU A 35 -3.77 -8.46 -9.10
CA LEU A 35 -4.62 -7.97 -8.02
C LEU A 35 -6.07 -7.82 -8.50
N GLN A 36 -6.31 -7.30 -9.70
CA GLN A 36 -7.68 -7.16 -10.20
C GLN A 36 -8.34 -8.50 -10.52
N GLU A 37 -7.60 -9.45 -11.06
CA GLU A 37 -8.12 -10.80 -11.32
C GLU A 37 -8.39 -11.56 -10.00
N GLY A 38 -7.50 -11.43 -9.03
CA GLY A 38 -7.52 -12.21 -7.79
C GLY A 38 -7.18 -13.68 -8.02
N ARG A 39 -7.37 -14.49 -6.98
CA ARG A 39 -7.30 -15.96 -7.06
C ARG A 39 -8.42 -16.57 -6.23
N PRO A 40 -8.96 -17.76 -6.59
CA PRO A 40 -10.03 -18.38 -5.83
C PRO A 40 -9.73 -18.59 -4.34
N GLU A 41 -8.46 -18.81 -4.00
CA GLU A 41 -8.03 -19.03 -2.62
C GLU A 41 -7.79 -17.72 -1.83
N TRP A 42 -7.75 -16.56 -2.47
CA TRP A 42 -7.49 -15.27 -1.81
C TRP A 42 -8.76 -14.73 -1.16
N ALA A 43 -8.69 -14.44 0.14
CA ALA A 43 -9.70 -13.67 0.84
C ALA A 43 -9.40 -12.17 0.70
N TYR A 44 -8.12 -11.80 0.89
CA TYR A 44 -7.64 -10.42 0.79
C TYR A 44 -6.29 -10.38 0.09
N ALA A 45 -6.01 -9.31 -0.64
CA ALA A 45 -4.68 -9.05 -1.17
C ALA A 45 -4.37 -7.55 -1.21
N ALA A 46 -3.09 -7.20 -1.05
CA ALA A 46 -2.60 -5.84 -1.14
C ALA A 46 -1.38 -5.79 -2.07
N LEU A 47 -1.49 -5.04 -3.16
CA LEU A 47 -0.37 -4.70 -4.04
C LEU A 47 0.34 -3.45 -3.49
N VAL A 48 1.66 -3.49 -3.44
CA VAL A 48 2.52 -2.35 -3.11
C VAL A 48 3.42 -2.06 -4.30
N VAL A 49 3.35 -0.82 -4.79
CA VAL A 49 4.18 -0.30 -5.89
C VAL A 49 4.87 0.97 -5.44
N ASP A 50 6.14 1.12 -5.82
CA ASP A 50 6.91 2.34 -5.61
C ASP A 50 6.70 3.28 -6.78
N ALA A 51 6.16 4.46 -6.50
CA ALA A 51 5.72 5.44 -7.48
C ALA A 51 6.00 6.86 -6.96
N PHE A 52 5.50 7.87 -7.67
CA PHE A 52 5.52 9.25 -7.19
C PHE A 52 4.14 9.88 -7.27
N LEU A 53 3.83 10.73 -6.31
CA LEU A 53 2.66 11.61 -6.32
C LEU A 53 3.07 12.98 -6.86
N ARG A 54 2.13 13.65 -7.53
CA ARG A 54 2.23 15.09 -7.84
C ARG A 54 1.36 15.83 -6.85
N LEU A 55 1.99 16.42 -5.84
CA LEU A 55 1.36 17.23 -4.81
C LEU A 55 1.63 18.71 -5.11
N PRO A 56 0.93 19.67 -4.47
CA PRO A 56 1.12 21.10 -4.75
C PRO A 56 2.58 21.59 -4.56
N ASN A 57 3.34 20.94 -3.67
CA ASN A 57 4.76 21.20 -3.43
C ASN A 57 5.71 20.49 -4.42
N GLY A 58 5.18 19.70 -5.35
CA GLY A 58 5.94 19.04 -6.39
C GLY A 58 5.81 17.51 -6.38
N ARG A 59 6.84 16.87 -6.93
CA ARG A 59 6.93 15.41 -7.01
C ARG A 59 7.40 14.86 -5.66
N THR A 60 6.64 13.94 -5.08
CA THR A 60 6.98 13.25 -3.84
C THR A 60 6.95 11.74 -4.08
N ASP A 61 8.02 11.02 -3.75
CA ASP A 61 8.04 9.56 -3.85
C ASP A 61 7.05 8.95 -2.87
N ALA A 62 6.40 7.85 -3.26
CA ALA A 62 5.37 7.21 -2.45
C ALA A 62 5.24 5.72 -2.73
N LEU A 63 4.97 4.95 -1.68
CA LEU A 63 4.45 3.60 -1.83
C LEU A 63 2.95 3.69 -2.06
N VAL A 64 2.50 3.32 -3.25
CA VAL A 64 1.07 3.19 -3.58
C VAL A 64 0.63 1.78 -3.20
N ILE A 65 -0.38 1.71 -2.35
CA ILE A 65 -0.96 0.48 -1.84
C ILE A 65 -2.38 0.38 -2.38
N GLU A 66 -2.70 -0.71 -3.05
CA GLU A 66 -4.08 -1.06 -3.40
C GLU A 66 -4.42 -2.39 -2.75
N ALA A 67 -5.45 -2.40 -1.90
CA ALA A 67 -5.91 -3.59 -1.20
C ALA A 67 -7.34 -3.93 -1.62
N ILE A 68 -7.60 -5.23 -1.78
CA ILE A 68 -8.88 -5.78 -2.22
C ILE A 68 -9.34 -6.86 -1.24
N ASP A 69 -10.59 -6.75 -0.83
CA ASP A 69 -11.38 -7.81 -0.21
C ASP A 69 -12.16 -8.52 -1.33
N TYR A 70 -11.89 -9.81 -1.52
CA TYR A 70 -12.54 -10.64 -2.56
C TYR A 70 -13.80 -11.36 -2.05
N GLY A 71 -14.35 -10.94 -0.91
CA GLY A 71 -15.62 -11.43 -0.40
C GLY A 71 -16.81 -11.16 -1.34
N PRO A 72 -18.02 -11.61 -0.95
CA PRO A 72 -19.22 -11.52 -1.80
C PRO A 72 -19.53 -10.10 -2.30
N GLN A 73 -19.22 -9.09 -1.49
CA GLN A 73 -19.17 -7.70 -1.89
C GLN A 73 -17.71 -7.28 -2.01
N ARG A 74 -17.19 -7.32 -3.23
CA ARG A 74 -15.81 -6.93 -3.50
C ARG A 74 -15.60 -5.46 -3.15
N ARG A 75 -14.64 -5.20 -2.26
CA ARG A 75 -14.28 -3.85 -1.82
C ARG A 75 -12.81 -3.61 -2.07
N SER A 76 -12.46 -2.37 -2.38
CA SER A 76 -11.05 -1.99 -2.49
C SER A 76 -10.76 -0.64 -1.87
N ILE A 77 -9.55 -0.51 -1.34
CA ILE A 77 -8.99 0.74 -0.86
C ILE A 77 -7.69 1.00 -1.59
N LYS A 78 -7.43 2.27 -1.89
CA LYS A 78 -6.17 2.74 -2.45
C LYS A 78 -5.62 3.83 -1.56
N MET A 79 -4.37 3.64 -1.15
CA MET A 79 -3.64 4.57 -0.31
C MET A 79 -2.28 4.88 -0.93
N ALA A 80 -1.71 6.00 -0.53
CA ALA A 80 -0.33 6.32 -0.81
C ALA A 80 0.38 6.65 0.50
N VAL A 81 1.57 6.11 0.69
CA VAL A 81 2.48 6.40 1.80
C VAL A 81 3.63 7.20 1.23
N PRO A 82 3.57 8.54 1.27
CA PRO A 82 4.65 9.36 0.75
C PRO A 82 5.88 9.19 1.63
N TYR A 83 7.06 9.21 1.03
CA TYR A 83 8.33 9.11 1.74
C TYR A 83 9.40 9.97 1.08
N ARG A 84 10.41 10.31 1.86
CA ARG A 84 11.66 10.88 1.37
C ARG A 84 12.72 9.79 1.39
N PRO A 85 13.36 9.46 0.25
CA PRO A 85 14.32 8.36 0.19
C PRO A 85 15.57 8.68 1.03
N HIS A 86 16.25 7.63 1.51
CA HIS A 86 17.49 7.78 2.29
C HIS A 86 18.61 8.52 1.55
N ALA A 87 18.60 8.49 0.21
CA ALA A 87 19.55 9.23 -0.63
C ALA A 87 19.37 10.76 -0.57
N SER A 88 18.29 11.27 0.04
CA SER A 88 18.08 12.70 0.25
C SER A 88 19.04 13.26 1.30
N GLU A 89 19.54 14.48 1.08
CA GLU A 89 20.37 15.21 2.05
C GLU A 89 19.69 15.45 3.41
N LEU A 90 18.34 15.51 3.42
CA LEU A 90 17.53 15.64 4.63
C LEU A 90 17.23 14.30 5.31
N GLY A 91 17.85 13.21 4.84
CA GLY A 91 17.66 11.85 5.35
C GLY A 91 16.31 11.22 5.00
N PHE A 92 16.11 9.99 5.45
CA PHE A 92 14.87 9.24 5.24
C PHE A 92 13.73 9.76 6.15
N ALA A 93 12.54 9.90 5.58
CA ALA A 93 11.32 10.23 6.31
C ALA A 93 10.11 9.53 5.70
N VAL A 94 9.13 9.19 6.54
CA VAL A 94 7.80 8.73 6.13
C VAL A 94 6.82 9.85 6.45
N TYR A 95 6.00 10.22 5.47
CA TYR A 95 4.96 11.23 5.65
C TYR A 95 3.63 10.56 5.95
N ARG A 96 2.66 11.36 6.42
CA ARG A 96 1.32 10.86 6.72
C ARG A 96 0.69 10.17 5.49
N PRO A 97 0.21 8.91 5.62
CA PRO A 97 -0.51 8.22 4.55
C PRO A 97 -1.72 9.02 4.08
N LYS A 98 -2.02 8.91 2.77
CA LYS A 98 -3.14 9.58 2.11
C LYS A 98 -4.09 8.54 1.52
N PHE A 99 -5.37 8.71 1.77
CA PHE A 99 -6.40 7.99 1.02
C PHE A 99 -6.49 8.55 -0.39
N VAL A 100 -6.38 7.64 -1.37
CA VAL A 100 -6.49 7.97 -2.80
C VAL A 100 -7.91 7.64 -3.29
N GLY A 101 -8.52 6.57 -2.80
CA GLY A 101 -9.90 6.24 -3.13
C GLY A 101 -10.36 4.91 -2.54
N THR A 102 -11.67 4.68 -2.61
CA THR A 102 -12.33 3.44 -2.19
C THR A 102 -13.35 3.02 -3.23
N SER A 103 -13.62 1.71 -3.34
CA SER A 103 -14.65 1.15 -4.21
C SER A 103 -15.42 0.04 -3.50
N GLY A 104 -16.71 -0.11 -3.82
CA GLY A 104 -17.58 -1.16 -3.25
C GLY A 104 -18.12 -0.85 -1.85
N PHE A 105 -17.89 0.36 -1.32
CA PHE A 105 -18.48 0.83 -0.07
C PHE A 105 -19.69 1.70 -0.38
N GLU A 106 -20.79 1.52 0.36
CA GLU A 106 -21.94 2.43 0.31
C GLU A 106 -21.60 3.76 0.99
N GLU A 107 -21.08 3.69 2.22
CA GLU A 107 -20.54 4.81 2.98
C GLU A 107 -19.21 4.37 3.63
N PRO A 108 -18.05 4.75 3.07
CA PRO A 108 -16.76 4.36 3.63
C PRO A 108 -16.46 5.13 4.92
N ASP A 109 -16.22 4.39 6.01
CA ASP A 109 -15.69 4.92 7.26
C ASP A 109 -14.16 5.06 7.16
N TYR A 110 -13.70 6.24 6.74
CA TYR A 110 -12.28 6.50 6.54
C TYR A 110 -11.47 6.49 7.84
N ASP A 111 -12.09 6.81 8.98
CA ASP A 111 -11.42 6.79 10.28
C ASP A 111 -11.17 5.34 10.70
N ALA A 112 -12.19 4.47 10.60
CA ALA A 112 -12.03 3.04 10.87
C ALA A 112 -11.03 2.36 9.92
N ILE A 113 -11.00 2.75 8.64
CA ILE A 113 -10.01 2.23 7.69
C ILE A 113 -8.60 2.71 8.05
N ALA A 114 -8.44 3.97 8.47
CA ALA A 114 -7.17 4.50 8.92
C ALA A 114 -6.66 3.75 10.17
N ASP A 115 -7.52 3.56 11.16
CA ASP A 115 -7.21 2.82 12.38
C ASP A 115 -6.77 1.38 12.07
N ALA A 116 -7.49 0.69 11.17
CA ALA A 116 -7.12 -0.66 10.74
C ALA A 116 -5.76 -0.69 10.02
N PHE A 117 -5.47 0.32 9.18
CA PHE A 117 -4.17 0.43 8.51
C PHE A 117 -3.04 0.60 9.52
N PHE A 118 -3.17 1.51 10.49
CA PHE A 118 -2.13 1.75 11.50
C PHE A 118 -1.99 0.57 12.47
N ALA A 119 -3.08 -0.10 12.84
CA ALA A 119 -3.00 -1.35 13.60
C ALA A 119 -2.17 -2.42 12.86
N GLY A 120 -2.31 -2.49 11.53
CA GLY A 120 -1.45 -3.34 10.67
C GLY A 120 0.02 -2.93 10.71
N VAL A 121 0.32 -1.63 10.57
CA VAL A 121 1.69 -1.08 10.70
C VAL A 121 2.31 -1.45 12.06
N ASP A 122 1.56 -1.25 13.14
CA ASP A 122 2.02 -1.48 14.51
C ASP A 122 2.19 -2.98 14.85
N SER A 123 1.46 -3.87 14.15
CA SER A 123 1.57 -5.32 14.34
C SER A 123 2.95 -5.90 13.97
N HIS A 124 3.72 -5.19 13.13
CA HIS A 124 5.05 -5.63 12.72
C HIS A 124 6.13 -4.87 13.49
N GLU A 125 6.54 -5.41 14.64
CA GLU A 125 7.43 -4.73 15.61
C GLU A 125 8.66 -4.03 14.98
N GLN A 126 9.36 -4.71 14.07
CA GLN A 126 10.55 -4.13 13.42
C GLN A 126 10.22 -2.99 12.45
N ALA A 127 9.10 -3.07 11.74
CA ALA A 127 8.68 -2.04 10.79
C ALA A 127 8.06 -0.85 11.53
N ALA A 128 7.30 -1.11 12.60
CA ALA A 128 6.76 -0.09 13.49
C ALA A 128 7.88 0.77 14.11
N ALA A 129 8.99 0.16 14.52
CA ALA A 129 10.15 0.91 15.03
C ALA A 129 10.73 1.89 13.99
N VAL A 130 10.84 1.47 12.72
CA VAL A 130 11.27 2.35 11.62
C VAL A 130 10.25 3.46 11.37
N TRP A 131 8.97 3.11 11.34
CA TRP A 131 7.89 4.07 11.13
C TRP A 131 7.91 5.16 12.21
N ASN A 132 7.94 4.78 13.49
CA ASN A 132 7.94 5.70 14.62
C ASN A 132 9.18 6.59 14.68
N ALA A 133 10.34 6.10 14.24
CA ALA A 133 11.57 6.88 14.21
C ALA A 133 11.61 7.91 13.06
N HIS A 134 10.81 7.73 12.00
CA HIS A 134 10.91 8.50 10.76
C HIS A 134 9.60 9.18 10.34
N LEU A 135 8.51 9.03 11.10
CA LEU A 135 7.24 9.68 10.82
C LEU A 135 7.35 11.20 11.02
N VAL A 136 7.05 11.95 9.97
CA VAL A 136 6.97 13.41 10.00
C VAL A 136 5.52 13.82 9.76
N ASP A 137 4.94 14.58 10.68
CA ASP A 137 3.56 15.10 10.60
C ASP A 137 3.48 16.34 9.69
N GLU A 138 4.09 16.25 8.51
CA GLU A 138 3.93 17.23 7.45
C GLU A 138 2.98 16.67 6.40
N SER A 139 1.90 17.41 6.15
CA SER A 139 1.05 17.18 4.99
C SER A 139 1.75 17.74 3.75
N VAL A 140 2.78 17.05 3.28
CA VAL A 140 3.38 17.31 1.96
C VAL A 140 2.39 16.98 0.86
#